data_AF-A0A2I1H8X9-F1
#
_entry.id   AF-A0A2I1H8X9-F1
#
_cell.length_a   1.000
_cell.length_b   1.000
_cell.length_c   1.000
_cell.angle_alpha   90.00
_cell.angle_beta   90.00
_cell.angle_gamma   90.00
#
_symmetry.space_group_name_H-M   'P 1'
#
loop_
_entity.id
_entity.type
_entity.pdbx_description
1 polymer ?
#
loop_
_entity_poly.entity_id
_entity_poly.type
_entity_poly.pdbx_seq_one_letter_code
_entity_poly.pdbx_strand_id
1 'polypeptide(L)'
;MKKKLTRDQEQLIRLSKKVGQSLLSPVNPKTRYPLTTHQMYYLTLEHDPRIDMIPCLHLRSRMIQYRDQYDLYELVELLINKAKCHGDPHDPDSWQLPEEFFERYGVLVFQQCRVKSDLYKKYGVLPKDFDNYYKKG
;
A
#
# COMPACT_ATOMS: atom_id res chain seq x y z
N MET A 1 -14.05 -19.18 -27.06
CA MET A 1 -14.54 -18.95 -25.67
C MET A 1 -13.62 -17.95 -24.99
N LYS A 2 -14.10 -16.78 -24.57
CA LYS A 2 -13.32 -15.91 -23.65
C LYS A 2 -13.35 -16.55 -22.27
N LYS A 3 -12.20 -16.90 -21.69
CA LYS A 3 -12.13 -17.36 -20.29
C LYS A 3 -12.68 -16.25 -19.39
N LYS A 4 -13.64 -16.57 -18.53
CA LYS A 4 -14.13 -15.66 -17.50
C LYS A 4 -12.99 -15.43 -16.51
N LEU A 5 -12.71 -14.17 -16.19
CA LEU A 5 -11.71 -13.82 -15.18
C LEU A 5 -12.17 -14.31 -13.81
N THR A 6 -11.22 -14.72 -12.97
CA THR A 6 -11.51 -14.95 -11.55
C THR A 6 -11.68 -13.63 -10.83
N ARG A 7 -12.37 -13.66 -9.67
CA ARG A 7 -12.58 -12.47 -8.85
C ARG A 7 -11.26 -11.79 -8.43
N ASP A 8 -10.22 -12.58 -8.18
CA ASP A 8 -8.89 -12.06 -7.83
C ASP A 8 -8.20 -11.40 -9.03
N GLN A 9 -8.36 -11.94 -10.24
CA GLN A 9 -7.84 -11.31 -11.46
C GLN A 9 -8.57 -9.99 -11.76
N GLU A 10 -9.88 -9.93 -11.55
CA GLU A 10 -10.66 -8.69 -11.66
C GLU A 10 -10.20 -7.64 -10.65
N GLN A 11 -9.97 -8.05 -9.40
CA GLN A 11 -9.45 -7.16 -8.36
C GLN A 11 -8.04 -6.67 -8.68
N LEU A 12 -7.16 -7.54 -9.20
CA LEU A 12 -5.81 -7.17 -9.64
C LEU A 12 -5.85 -6.08 -10.74
N ILE A 13 -6.75 -6.22 -11.72
CA ILE A 13 -6.94 -5.20 -12.78
C ILE A 13 -7.46 -3.88 -12.21
N ARG A 14 -8.37 -3.92 -11.24
CA ARG A 14 -8.87 -2.71 -10.56
C ARG A 14 -7.75 -2.03 -9.76
N LEU A 15 -6.95 -2.83 -9.06
CA LEU A 15 -5.81 -2.34 -8.29
C LEU A 15 -4.75 -1.72 -9.20
N SER A 16 -4.40 -2.36 -10.32
CA SER A 16 -3.42 -1.83 -11.28
C SER A 16 -3.86 -0.47 -11.82
N LYS A 17 -5.14 -0.32 -12.19
CA LYS A 17 -5.72 0.96 -12.61
C LYS A 17 -5.67 2.01 -11.50
N LYS A 18 -5.98 1.62 -10.25
CA LYS A 18 -5.95 2.51 -9.09
C LYS A 18 -4.56 3.12 -8.88
N VAL A 19 -3.50 2.34 -9.09
CA VAL A 19 -2.10 2.76 -8.94
C VAL A 19 -1.47 3.29 -10.23
N GLY A 20 -2.27 3.56 -11.27
CA GLY A 20 -1.79 4.16 -12.52
C GLY A 20 -0.97 3.24 -13.42
N GLN A 21 -1.04 1.92 -13.22
CA GLN A 21 -0.34 0.93 -14.05
C GLN A 21 -1.18 0.54 -15.27
N SER A 22 -0.57 0.60 -16.45
CA SER A 22 -1.16 0.14 -17.71
C SER A 22 -0.99 -1.37 -17.93
N LEU A 23 0.05 -1.96 -17.35
CA LEU A 23 0.38 -3.38 -17.44
C LEU A 23 0.23 -4.05 -16.08
N LEU A 24 -0.09 -5.34 -16.07
CA LEU A 24 -0.15 -6.14 -14.84
C LEU A 24 1.28 -6.57 -14.45
N SER A 25 2.14 -5.60 -14.18
CA SER A 25 3.51 -5.78 -13.69
C SER A 25 3.66 -5.21 -12.29
N PRO A 26 4.57 -5.75 -11.46
CA PRO A 26 4.85 -5.19 -10.15
C PRO A 26 5.14 -3.69 -10.21
N VAL A 27 4.52 -2.93 -9.31
CA VAL A 27 4.83 -1.51 -9.15
C VAL A 27 6.25 -1.38 -8.60
N ASN A 28 7.04 -0.48 -9.16
CA ASN A 28 8.35 -0.10 -8.61
C ASN A 28 8.22 1.24 -7.87
N PRO A 29 7.96 1.25 -6.55
CA PRO A 29 7.69 2.46 -5.80
C PRO A 29 8.96 3.24 -5.47
N LYS A 30 8.82 4.53 -5.14
CA LYS A 30 9.92 5.33 -4.58
C LYS A 30 10.29 4.83 -3.19
N THR A 31 11.56 4.51 -3.00
CA THR A 31 12.09 4.13 -1.68
C THR A 31 12.38 5.39 -0.86
N ARG A 32 11.51 5.68 0.11
CA ARG A 32 11.65 6.82 1.03
C ARG A 32 12.55 6.52 2.22
N TYR A 33 12.48 5.27 2.70
CA TYR A 33 13.22 4.78 3.85
C TYR A 33 13.90 3.45 3.47
N PRO A 34 15.11 3.16 4.00
CA PRO A 34 15.73 1.87 3.76
C PRO A 34 14.88 0.74 4.34
N LEU A 35 14.92 -0.42 3.69
CA LEU A 35 14.35 -1.66 4.19
C LEU A 35 15.37 -2.38 5.06
N THR A 36 14.91 -3.04 6.12
CA THR A 36 15.77 -3.94 6.89
C THR A 36 16.03 -5.24 6.12
N THR A 37 17.07 -5.99 6.48
CA THR A 37 17.35 -7.33 5.90
C THR A 37 16.15 -8.26 6.00
N HIS A 38 15.46 -8.22 7.14
CA HIS A 38 14.25 -9.01 7.37
C HIS A 38 13.10 -8.59 6.44
N GLN A 39 12.93 -7.28 6.22
CA GLN A 39 11.91 -6.80 5.28
C GLN A 39 12.20 -7.21 3.84
N MET A 40 13.47 -7.13 3.43
CA MET A 40 13.92 -7.58 2.11
C MET A 40 13.68 -9.08 1.91
N TYR A 41 13.97 -9.91 2.92
CA TYR A 41 13.71 -11.36 2.87
C TYR A 41 12.24 -11.69 2.55
N TYR A 42 11.27 -11.05 3.23
CA TYR A 42 9.86 -11.33 2.93
C TYR A 42 9.47 -10.96 1.50
N LEU A 43 10.05 -9.90 0.93
CA LEU A 43 9.76 -9.50 -0.45
C LEU A 43 10.24 -10.52 -1.48
N THR A 44 11.14 -11.45 -1.11
CA THR A 44 11.60 -12.51 -2.02
C THR A 44 10.74 -13.79 -1.94
N LEU A 45 9.82 -13.89 -0.99
CA LEU A 45 8.97 -15.07 -0.83
C LEU A 45 7.84 -15.08 -1.86
N GLU A 46 7.37 -16.27 -2.26
CA GLU A 46 6.19 -16.39 -3.11
C GLU A 46 4.95 -15.85 -2.41
N HIS A 47 4.21 -14.97 -3.08
CA HIS A 47 3.06 -14.28 -2.53
C HIS A 47 2.06 -13.88 -3.63
N ASP A 48 0.92 -13.36 -3.22
CA ASP A 48 -0.15 -12.97 -4.15
C ASP A 48 0.25 -11.74 -4.99
N PRO A 49 0.12 -11.77 -6.33
CA PRO A 49 0.52 -10.67 -7.22
C PRO A 49 -0.17 -9.33 -6.95
N ARG A 50 -1.30 -9.30 -6.22
CA ARG A 50 -1.94 -8.05 -5.79
C ARG A 50 -1.08 -7.27 -4.80
N ILE A 51 -0.29 -7.95 -3.97
CA ILE A 51 0.62 -7.30 -3.02
C ILE A 51 1.69 -6.51 -3.80
N ASP A 52 2.15 -7.02 -4.94
CA ASP A 52 3.10 -6.35 -5.82
C ASP A 52 2.60 -5.06 -6.47
N MET A 53 1.31 -4.76 -6.37
CA MET A 53 0.74 -3.49 -6.82
C MET A 53 0.75 -2.42 -5.73
N ILE A 54 1.01 -2.78 -4.48
CA ILE A 54 0.97 -1.83 -3.35
C ILE A 54 2.17 -0.89 -3.43
N PRO A 55 2.01 0.44 -3.51
CA PRO A 55 3.12 1.37 -3.75
C PRO A 55 3.94 1.70 -2.47
N CYS A 56 4.15 0.71 -1.59
CA CYS A 56 4.94 0.85 -0.37
C CYS A 56 5.61 -0.49 -0.03
N LEU A 57 6.94 -0.56 -0.15
CA LEU A 57 7.68 -1.81 0.09
C LEU A 57 7.60 -2.29 1.54
N HIS A 58 7.59 -1.38 2.52
CA HIS A 58 7.41 -1.74 3.92
C HIS A 58 6.05 -2.40 4.17
N LEU A 59 4.98 -1.88 3.56
CA LEU A 59 3.65 -2.47 3.64
C LEU A 59 3.60 -3.83 2.92
N ARG A 60 4.17 -3.97 1.72
CA ARG A 60 4.26 -5.27 1.03
C ARG A 60 4.93 -6.33 1.90
N SER A 61 6.10 -5.99 2.45
CA SER A 61 6.87 -6.88 3.30
C SER A 61 6.03 -7.35 4.50
N ARG A 62 5.32 -6.44 5.16
CA ARG A 62 4.41 -6.76 6.28
C ARG A 62 3.20 -7.59 5.84
N MET A 63 2.61 -7.30 4.69
CA MET A 63 1.52 -8.08 4.11
C MET A 63 1.95 -9.53 3.86
N ILE A 64 3.16 -9.76 3.36
CA ILE A 64 3.69 -11.11 3.14
C ILE A 64 4.00 -11.78 4.49
N GLN A 65 4.65 -11.05 5.41
CA GLN A 65 4.99 -11.55 6.75
C GLN A 65 3.75 -12.05 7.51
N TYR A 66 2.64 -11.31 7.45
CA TYR A 66 1.42 -11.58 8.22
C TYR A 66 0.30 -12.18 7.36
N ARG A 67 0.62 -12.78 6.20
CA ARG A 67 -0.35 -13.23 5.17
C ARG A 67 -1.47 -14.13 5.67
N ASP A 68 -1.26 -14.85 6.77
CA ASP A 68 -2.25 -15.78 7.35
C ASP A 68 -3.09 -15.16 8.48
N GLN A 69 -2.90 -13.86 8.77
CA GLN A 69 -3.56 -13.15 9.87
C GLN A 69 -4.65 -12.18 9.43
N TYR A 70 -4.90 -12.05 8.12
CA TYR A 70 -5.91 -11.16 7.56
C TYR A 70 -6.46 -11.71 6.24
N ASP A 71 -7.66 -11.26 5.87
CA ASP A 71 -8.21 -11.52 4.54
C ASP A 71 -7.64 -10.53 3.52
N LEU A 72 -6.82 -11.03 2.59
CA LEU A 72 -6.20 -10.21 1.55
C LEU A 72 -7.23 -9.58 0.61
N TYR A 73 -8.29 -10.30 0.25
CA TYR A 73 -9.30 -9.81 -0.69
C TYR A 73 -10.03 -8.60 -0.09
N GLU A 74 -10.43 -8.68 1.17
CA GLU A 74 -11.09 -7.58 1.89
C GLU A 74 -10.17 -6.37 2.06
N LEU A 75 -8.90 -6.59 2.43
CA LEU A 75 -7.92 -5.51 2.56
C LEU A 75 -7.74 -4.78 1.23
N VAL A 76 -7.56 -5.52 0.13
CA VAL A 76 -7.38 -4.92 -1.19
C VAL A 76 -8.65 -4.19 -1.65
N GLU A 77 -9.85 -4.72 -1.40
CA GLU A 77 -11.09 -4.00 -1.67
C GLU A 77 -11.16 -2.68 -0.90
N LEU A 78 -10.80 -2.69 0.39
CA LEU A 78 -10.78 -1.48 1.20
C LEU A 78 -9.84 -0.43 0.60
N LEU A 79 -8.63 -0.82 0.19
CA LEU A 79 -7.66 0.09 -0.42
C LEU A 79 -8.14 0.64 -1.77
N ILE A 80 -8.65 -0.22 -2.67
CA ILE A 80 -9.16 0.22 -3.98
C ILE A 80 -10.26 1.27 -3.80
N ASN A 81 -11.18 1.01 -2.88
CA ASN A 81 -12.41 1.81 -2.74
C ASN A 81 -12.20 3.08 -1.92
N LYS A 82 -11.37 3.04 -0.86
CA LYS A 82 -11.29 4.15 0.12
C LYS A 82 -9.93 4.84 0.21
N ALA A 83 -8.83 4.23 -0.23
CA ALA A 83 -7.55 4.95 -0.24
C ALA A 83 -7.56 6.06 -1.31
N LYS A 84 -6.96 7.20 -0.99
CA LYS A 84 -6.89 8.37 -1.87
C LYS A 84 -5.44 8.67 -2.22
N CYS A 85 -5.16 8.84 -3.51
CA CYS A 85 -3.86 9.33 -3.97
C CYS A 85 -3.96 10.84 -4.18
N HIS A 86 -3.02 11.59 -3.61
CA HIS A 86 -2.95 13.05 -3.67
C HIS A 86 -1.82 13.54 -4.59
N GLY A 87 -1.09 12.62 -5.23
CA GLY A 87 0.10 12.94 -6.01
C GLY A 87 0.53 11.77 -6.92
N ASP A 88 1.82 11.47 -6.90
CA ASP A 88 2.41 10.39 -7.70
C ASP A 88 1.99 9.02 -7.13
N PRO A 89 1.26 8.17 -7.87
CA PRO A 89 0.79 6.89 -7.36
C PRO A 89 1.93 5.90 -7.05
N HIS A 90 3.15 6.11 -7.56
CA HIS A 90 4.31 5.28 -7.21
C HIS A 90 5.08 5.81 -6.00
N ASP A 91 4.67 6.94 -5.43
CA ASP A 91 5.22 7.47 -4.20
C ASP A 91 4.38 7.02 -2.99
N PRO A 92 4.91 6.21 -2.05
CA PRO A 92 4.15 5.76 -0.88
C PRO A 92 3.58 6.92 -0.05
N ASP A 93 4.24 8.08 -0.08
CA ASP A 93 3.78 9.24 0.68
C ASP A 93 2.63 10.00 0.04
N SER A 94 2.34 9.76 -1.24
CA SER A 94 1.16 10.33 -1.91
C SER A 94 -0.17 9.68 -1.53
N TRP A 95 -0.14 8.59 -0.75
CA TRP A 95 -1.33 7.81 -0.40
C TRP A 95 -1.84 8.09 1.01
N GLN A 96 -3.13 8.45 1.07
CA GLN A 96 -3.93 8.51 2.29
C GLN A 96 -4.69 7.19 2.47
N LEU A 97 -4.51 6.56 3.63
CA LEU A 97 -5.23 5.34 4.01
C LEU A 97 -6.52 5.70 4.77
N PRO A 98 -7.59 4.89 4.64
CA PRO A 98 -8.84 5.11 5.37
C PRO A 98 -8.69 4.74 6.86
N GLU A 99 -9.50 5.34 7.73
CA GLU A 99 -9.51 5.05 9.18
C GLU A 99 -9.68 3.55 9.47
N GLU A 100 -10.64 2.92 8.79
CA GLU A 100 -10.93 1.48 8.87
C GLU A 100 -9.68 0.60 8.61
N PHE A 101 -8.74 1.06 7.78
CA PHE A 101 -7.50 0.32 7.55
C PHE A 101 -6.68 0.21 8.84
N PHE A 102 -6.60 1.28 9.62
CA PHE A 102 -5.82 1.28 10.85
C PHE A 102 -6.50 0.50 11.99
N GLU A 103 -7.83 0.49 12.02
CA GLU A 103 -8.61 -0.30 12.98
C GLU A 103 -8.42 -1.80 12.77
N ARG A 104 -8.39 -2.25 11.50
CA ARG A 104 -8.38 -3.67 11.14
C ARG A 104 -6.99 -4.22 10.82
N TYR A 105 -6.14 -3.38 10.23
CA TYR A 105 -4.86 -3.78 9.64
C TYR A 105 -3.69 -2.90 10.13
N GLY A 106 -3.87 -2.15 11.21
CA GLY A 106 -2.87 -1.22 11.75
C GLY A 106 -1.50 -1.85 12.02
N VAL A 107 -1.45 -3.15 12.32
CA VAL A 107 -0.20 -3.92 12.53
C VAL A 107 0.69 -3.97 11.27
N LEU A 108 0.12 -3.78 10.08
CA LEU A 108 0.84 -3.84 8.80
C LEU A 108 1.60 -2.57 8.46
N VAL A 109 1.34 -1.48 9.19
CA VAL A 109 1.98 -0.18 8.98
C VAL A 109 2.55 0.35 10.28
N PHE A 110 3.44 1.31 10.17
CA PHE A 110 3.90 2.03 11.33
C PHE A 110 2.88 3.10 11.75
N GLN A 111 2.86 3.47 13.04
CA GLN A 111 1.90 4.44 13.58
C GLN A 111 1.89 5.78 12.83
N GLN A 112 3.03 6.21 12.29
CA GLN A 112 3.12 7.44 11.49
C GLN A 112 2.23 7.44 10.23
N CYS A 113 1.89 6.29 9.67
CA CYS A 113 1.00 6.24 8.51
C CYS A 113 -0.39 6.78 8.85
N ARG A 114 -0.83 6.65 10.10
CA ARG A 114 -2.06 7.25 10.63
C ARG A 114 -1.96 8.77 10.65
N VAL A 115 -0.90 9.30 11.26
CA VAL A 115 -0.62 10.75 11.30
C VAL A 115 -0.59 11.34 9.89
N LYS A 116 0.08 10.67 8.93
CA LYS A 116 0.08 11.06 7.51
C LYS A 116 -1.34 11.18 6.95
N SER A 117 -2.16 10.17 7.20
CA SER A 117 -3.52 10.09 6.66
C SER A 117 -4.44 11.14 7.29
N ASP A 118 -4.23 11.48 8.57
CA ASP A 118 -4.92 12.57 9.27
C ASP A 118 -4.52 13.95 8.72
N LEU A 119 -3.24 14.17 8.42
CA LEU A 119 -2.79 15.42 7.78
C LEU A 119 -3.40 15.59 6.39
N TYR A 120 -3.45 14.53 5.58
CA TYR A 120 -4.17 14.56 4.31
C TYR A 120 -5.66 14.83 4.49
N LYS A 121 -6.31 14.21 5.48
CA LYS A 121 -7.73 14.45 5.78
C LYS A 121 -8.00 15.90 6.17
N LYS A 122 -7.09 16.50 6.93
CA LYS A 122 -7.23 17.86 7.47
C LYS A 122 -6.88 18.94 6.46
N TYR A 123 -5.81 18.76 5.68
CA TYR A 123 -5.24 19.82 4.84
C TYR A 123 -5.27 19.52 3.34
N GLY A 124 -5.58 18.28 2.92
CA GLY A 124 -5.54 17.86 1.51
C GLY A 124 -4.12 17.74 0.92
N VAL A 125 -3.08 18.03 1.70
CA VAL A 125 -1.68 17.98 1.29
C VAL A 125 -0.79 17.72 2.51
N LEU A 126 0.38 17.12 2.30
CA LEU A 126 1.38 16.99 3.36
C LEU A 126 2.22 18.27 3.50
N PRO A 127 2.64 18.63 4.71
CA PRO A 127 3.64 19.66 4.93
C PRO A 127 4.93 19.39 4.13
N LYS A 128 5.57 20.44 3.61
CA LYS A 128 6.82 20.29 2.81
C LYS A 128 7.98 19.67 3.60
N ASP A 129 7.97 19.84 4.91
CA ASP A 129 8.94 19.34 5.88
C ASP A 129 8.47 18.06 6.58
N PHE A 130 7.43 17.39 6.06
CA PHE A 130 6.91 16.15 6.62
C PHE A 130 8.02 15.10 6.80
N ASP A 131 8.93 14.95 5.84
CA ASP A 131 10.10 14.07 5.96
C ASP A 131 11.01 14.40 7.16
N ASN A 132 11.06 15.67 7.59
CA ASN A 132 11.85 16.12 8.73
C ASN A 132 11.14 15.90 10.07
N TYR A 133 9.81 15.82 10.09
CA TYR A 133 9.08 15.37 11.28
C TYR A 133 9.51 13.96 11.70
N TYR A 134 10.02 13.14 10.77
CA TYR A 134 10.44 11.76 11.01
C TYR A 134 11.85 11.57 11.52
N LYS A 135 12.76 12.53 11.33
CA LYS A 135 14.17 12.37 11.74
C LYS A 135 14.42 12.64 13.23
N LYS A 136 13.39 13.00 13.99
CA LYS A 136 13.48 13.36 15.41
C LYS A 136 12.84 12.35 16.37
N GLY A 137 12.36 11.21 15.88
CA GLY A 137 11.80 10.11 16.67
C GLY A 137 12.75 8.92 16.76
#